data_AF-A0A6A5SG27-F1
#
_entry.id   AF-A0A6A5SG27-F1
#
_cell.length_a   1.000
_cell.length_b   1.000
_cell.length_c   1.000
_cell.angle_alpha   90.00
_cell.angle_beta   90.00
_cell.angle_gamma   90.00
#
_symmetry.space_group_name_H-M   'P 1'
#
loop_
_entity.id
_entity.type
_entity.pdbx_description
1 polymer ?
#
loop_
_entity_poly.entity_id
_entity_poly.type
_entity_poly.pdbx_seq_one_letter_code
_entity_poly.pdbx_strand_id
1 'polypeptide(L)'
;LQRIEGQLDGDSKLAREVLSWITFAKRPLTTAEICCALAVEPNDAELDLENIPDIEDLVSVCAGLVVVDPESAIIRLVHYTTQDYFEKISNAWNPSANLHITTTCLTYLSFSAFQDGSCSTDREFKERLQQNKFLDYAAKHWGEHATWVETEVFSQACRMLLQSNLLSCATQVLFITDINYENNSQTYPKLTPLHYTARFGLCGVTKGILPEGDERATNAVNSQDSWRKTPLFYAARHGHVKIAQLLLEKNADVN
;
A
#
# COMPACT_ATOMS: atom_id res chain seq x y z
N LEU A 1 -14.30 15.73 17.75
CA LEU A 1 -14.24 14.38 18.35
C LEU A 1 -15.48 14.07 19.17
N GLN A 2 -15.84 14.85 20.21
CA GLN A 2 -17.07 14.62 20.99
C GLN A 2 -18.35 14.49 20.12
N ARG A 3 -18.48 15.31 19.06
CA ARG A 3 -19.59 15.21 18.10
C ARG A 3 -19.63 13.88 17.35
N ILE A 4 -18.47 13.31 17.03
CA ILE A 4 -18.36 12.01 16.37
C ILE A 4 -18.67 10.89 17.37
N GLU A 5 -18.15 11.01 18.59
CA GLU A 5 -18.33 10.04 19.67
C GLU A 5 -19.77 9.96 20.19
N GLY A 6 -20.57 11.01 19.96
CA GLY A 6 -22.00 11.03 20.30
C GLY A 6 -22.93 10.45 19.22
N GLN A 7 -22.40 9.98 18.09
CA GLN A 7 -23.19 9.34 17.03
C GLN A 7 -23.49 7.87 17.37
N LEU A 8 -24.30 7.21 16.53
CA LEU A 8 -24.47 5.76 16.59
C LEU A 8 -23.11 5.06 16.39
N ASP A 9 -22.95 3.87 16.96
CA ASP A 9 -21.66 3.15 16.95
C ASP A 9 -21.12 2.93 15.52
N GLY A 10 -22.00 2.64 14.56
CA GLY A 10 -21.64 2.49 13.15
C GLY A 10 -21.08 3.77 12.54
N ASP A 11 -21.79 4.88 12.68
CA ASP A 11 -21.39 6.19 12.15
C ASP A 11 -20.08 6.68 12.80
N SER A 12 -19.95 6.47 14.11
CA SER A 12 -18.75 6.81 14.87
C SER A 12 -17.54 6.00 14.39
N LYS A 13 -17.72 4.70 14.11
CA LYS A 13 -16.68 3.83 13.53
C LYS A 13 -16.30 4.30 12.12
N LEU A 14 -17.28 4.52 11.24
CA LEU A 14 -17.04 4.98 9.86
C LEU A 14 -16.30 6.33 9.85
N ALA A 15 -16.73 7.29 10.66
CA ALA A 15 -16.06 8.58 10.79
C ALA A 15 -14.59 8.42 11.25
N ARG A 16 -14.31 7.51 12.18
CA ARG A 16 -12.93 7.22 12.61
C ARG A 16 -12.11 6.62 11.49
N GLU A 17 -12.66 5.72 10.70
CA GLU A 17 -11.97 5.11 9.55
C GLU A 17 -11.67 6.15 8.46
N VAL A 18 -12.65 7.00 8.10
CA VAL A 18 -12.46 8.11 7.15
C VAL A 18 -11.34 9.04 7.62
N LEU A 19 -11.42 9.51 8.88
CA LEU A 19 -10.40 10.40 9.44
C LEU A 19 -9.03 9.73 9.52
N SER A 20 -8.97 8.40 9.72
CA SER A 20 -7.71 7.66 9.74
C SER A 20 -7.08 7.60 8.35
N TRP A 21 -7.88 7.32 7.31
CA TRP A 21 -7.40 7.34 5.94
C TRP A 21 -6.92 8.73 5.53
N ILE A 22 -7.62 9.81 5.89
CA ILE A 22 -7.19 11.19 5.56
C ILE A 22 -5.91 11.57 6.31
N THR A 23 -5.79 11.19 7.59
CA THR A 23 -4.66 11.60 8.45
C THR A 23 -3.39 10.82 8.14
N PHE A 24 -3.49 9.50 7.95
CA PHE A 24 -2.32 8.63 7.88
C PHE A 24 -1.88 8.33 6.44
N ALA A 25 -2.70 8.63 5.43
CA ALA A 25 -2.35 8.35 4.06
C ALA A 25 -1.06 9.08 3.62
N LYS A 26 -0.28 8.42 2.76
CA LYS A 26 0.99 8.95 2.24
C LYS A 26 0.83 10.03 1.18
N ARG A 27 -0.39 10.16 0.65
CA ARG A 27 -0.85 11.25 -0.21
C ARG A 27 -2.34 11.49 0.00
N PRO A 28 -2.86 12.66 -0.39
CA PRO A 28 -4.30 12.87 -0.45
C PRO A 28 -4.99 11.80 -1.31
N LEU A 29 -6.15 11.34 -0.84
CA LEU A 29 -6.99 10.38 -1.52
C LEU A 29 -8.16 11.07 -2.21
N THR A 30 -8.56 10.54 -3.35
CA THR A 30 -9.84 10.87 -3.97
C THR A 30 -10.99 10.20 -3.23
N THR A 31 -12.21 10.70 -3.41
CA THR A 31 -13.43 10.06 -2.88
C THR A 31 -13.58 8.62 -3.38
N ALA A 32 -13.29 8.36 -4.66
CA ALA A 32 -13.32 7.02 -5.22
C ALA A 32 -12.31 6.08 -4.55
N GLU A 33 -11.10 6.56 -4.25
CA GLU A 33 -10.08 5.77 -3.57
C GLU A 33 -10.47 5.42 -2.13
N ILE A 34 -10.93 6.41 -1.35
CA ILE A 34 -11.31 6.16 0.05
C ILE A 34 -12.55 5.27 0.15
N CYS A 35 -13.56 5.46 -0.71
CA CYS A 35 -14.75 4.62 -0.72
C CYS A 35 -14.39 3.18 -1.06
N CYS A 36 -13.52 2.97 -2.06
CA CYS A 36 -12.99 1.63 -2.35
C CYS A 36 -12.22 1.05 -1.16
N ALA A 37 -11.35 1.84 -0.50
CA ALA A 37 -10.57 1.36 0.64
C ALA A 37 -11.44 0.95 1.84
N LEU A 38 -12.50 1.72 2.12
CA LEU A 38 -13.46 1.44 3.20
C LEU A 38 -14.34 0.21 2.93
N ALA A 39 -14.52 -0.17 1.65
CA ALA A 39 -15.28 -1.35 1.25
C ALA A 39 -14.45 -2.65 1.23
N VAL A 40 -13.15 -2.60 1.52
CA VAL A 40 -12.29 -3.79 1.56
C VAL A 40 -12.45 -4.50 2.90
N GLU A 41 -13.04 -5.69 2.86
CA GLU A 41 -13.17 -6.55 4.03
C GLU A 41 -12.03 -7.59 4.10
N PRO A 42 -11.49 -7.89 5.30
CA PRO A 42 -10.42 -8.85 5.45
C PRO A 42 -10.79 -10.26 4.97
N ASN A 43 -9.88 -10.87 4.20
CA ASN A 43 -10.00 -12.22 3.61
C ASN A 43 -10.91 -12.35 2.40
N ASP A 44 -11.54 -11.27 1.94
CA ASP A 44 -12.26 -11.30 0.68
C ASP A 44 -11.32 -11.45 -0.51
N ALA A 45 -11.82 -12.11 -1.56
CA ALA A 45 -11.10 -12.30 -2.81
C ALA A 45 -11.41 -11.21 -3.85
N GLU A 46 -12.47 -10.43 -3.65
CA GLU A 46 -12.99 -9.43 -4.58
C GLU A 46 -13.62 -8.27 -3.80
N LEU A 47 -13.77 -7.11 -4.45
CA LEU A 47 -14.43 -5.97 -3.84
C LEU A 47 -15.95 -6.16 -3.92
N ASP A 48 -16.62 -6.15 -2.77
CA ASP A 48 -18.07 -6.07 -2.73
C ASP A 48 -18.53 -4.65 -3.05
N LEU A 49 -19.20 -4.48 -4.18
CA LEU A 49 -19.71 -3.19 -4.62
C LEU A 49 -20.86 -2.67 -3.75
N GLU A 50 -21.55 -3.54 -3.01
CA GLU A 50 -22.62 -3.16 -2.08
C GLU A 50 -22.05 -2.53 -0.79
N ASN A 51 -20.79 -2.78 -0.47
CA ASN A 51 -20.11 -2.21 0.69
C ASN A 51 -19.46 -0.84 0.42
N ILE A 52 -19.52 -0.34 -0.82
CA ILE A 52 -18.97 0.97 -1.17
C ILE A 52 -19.86 2.08 -0.57
N PRO A 53 -19.33 2.88 0.39
CA PRO A 53 -20.14 3.90 1.05
C PRO A 53 -20.40 5.10 0.13
N ASP A 54 -21.52 5.78 0.36
CA ASP A 54 -21.82 7.05 -0.29
C ASP A 54 -20.91 8.16 0.25
N ILE A 55 -20.48 9.04 -0.65
CA ILE A 55 -19.64 10.20 -0.32
C ILE A 55 -20.36 11.14 0.64
N GLU A 56 -21.68 11.32 0.48
CA GLU A 56 -22.50 12.15 1.35
C GLU A 56 -22.50 11.60 2.79
N ASP A 57 -22.55 10.29 2.95
CA ASP A 57 -22.45 9.63 4.25
C ASP A 57 -21.09 9.87 4.88
N LEU A 58 -19.99 9.73 4.13
CA LEU A 58 -18.63 9.98 4.66
C LEU A 58 -18.48 11.41 5.20
N VAL A 59 -19.01 12.40 4.47
CA VAL A 59 -18.95 13.81 4.88
C VAL A 59 -19.85 14.05 6.10
N SER A 60 -21.05 13.47 6.09
CA SER A 60 -22.05 13.61 7.16
C SER A 60 -21.53 13.08 8.49
N VAL A 61 -21.03 11.83 8.52
CA VAL A 61 -20.55 11.19 9.76
C VAL A 61 -19.29 11.87 10.32
N CYS A 62 -18.53 12.58 9.49
CA CYS A 62 -17.36 13.33 9.92
C CYS A 62 -17.69 14.68 10.60
N ALA A 63 -18.99 15.00 10.77
CA ALA A 63 -19.48 16.12 11.57
C ALA A 63 -18.84 17.49 11.23
N GLY A 64 -18.57 17.73 9.95
CA GLY A 64 -17.98 18.97 9.44
C GLY A 64 -16.46 19.09 9.64
N LEU A 65 -15.75 17.99 9.89
CA LEU A 65 -14.28 17.96 9.88
C LEU A 65 -13.68 17.69 8.49
N VAL A 66 -14.50 17.17 7.57
CA VAL A 66 -14.07 16.73 6.24
C VAL A 66 -14.83 17.51 5.17
N VAL A 67 -14.13 17.82 4.08
CA VAL A 67 -14.67 18.43 2.85
C VAL A 67 -14.16 17.68 1.64
N VAL A 68 -14.94 17.73 0.55
CA VAL A 68 -14.54 17.21 -0.75
C VAL A 68 -14.26 18.38 -1.68
N ASP A 69 -13.09 18.35 -2.31
CA ASP A 69 -12.73 19.30 -3.36
C ASP A 69 -13.49 18.97 -4.65
N PRO A 70 -14.29 19.90 -5.22
CA PRO A 70 -15.14 19.60 -6.37
C PRO A 70 -14.36 19.46 -7.68
N GLU A 71 -13.15 20.02 -7.77
CA GLU A 71 -12.34 19.96 -9.00
C GLU A 71 -11.49 18.69 -9.02
N SER A 72 -10.85 18.35 -7.91
CA SER A 72 -9.93 17.21 -7.84
C SER A 72 -10.55 15.94 -7.25
N ALA A 73 -11.79 16.00 -6.77
CA ALA A 73 -12.46 14.94 -6.01
C ALA A 73 -11.67 14.46 -4.78
N ILE A 74 -10.79 15.30 -4.23
CA ILE A 74 -9.97 14.95 -3.07
C ILE A 74 -10.79 15.15 -1.80
N ILE A 75 -10.83 14.12 -0.95
CA ILE A 75 -11.39 14.21 0.39
C ILE A 75 -10.30 14.62 1.37
N ARG A 76 -10.56 15.65 2.17
CA ARG A 76 -9.55 16.23 3.07
C ARG A 76 -10.18 16.87 4.30
N LEU A 77 -9.35 17.14 5.30
CA LEU A 77 -9.78 17.94 6.45
C LEU A 77 -10.09 19.38 6.02
N VAL A 78 -11.06 20.00 6.69
CA VAL A 78 -11.54 21.36 6.38
C VAL A 78 -10.43 22.41 6.49
N HIS A 79 -9.50 22.22 7.43
CA HIS A 79 -8.47 23.20 7.72
C HIS A 79 -7.12 22.55 8.05
N TYR A 80 -6.02 23.20 7.67
CA TYR A 80 -4.67 22.69 7.91
C TYR A 80 -4.37 22.51 9.40
N THR A 81 -4.91 23.36 10.28
CA THR A 81 -4.73 23.19 11.74
C THR A 81 -5.42 21.94 12.28
N THR A 82 -6.46 21.44 11.60
CA THR A 82 -7.09 20.16 11.94
C THR A 82 -6.16 19.01 11.57
N GLN A 83 -5.47 19.11 10.43
CA GLN A 83 -4.41 18.17 10.03
C GLN A 83 -3.29 18.18 11.07
N ASP A 84 -2.73 19.34 11.42
CA ASP A 84 -1.68 19.48 12.44
C ASP A 84 -2.10 18.86 13.78
N TYR A 85 -3.36 19.04 14.17
CA TYR A 85 -3.90 18.47 15.40
C TYR A 85 -3.90 16.94 15.34
N PHE A 86 -4.47 16.34 14.28
CA PHE A 86 -4.52 14.89 14.14
C PHE A 86 -3.14 14.27 13.97
N GLU A 87 -2.21 14.90 13.27
CA GLU A 87 -0.83 14.42 13.15
C GLU A 87 -0.14 14.35 14.52
N LYS A 88 -0.33 15.37 15.37
CA LYS A 88 0.23 15.41 16.74
C LYS A 88 -0.33 14.33 17.66
N ILE A 89 -1.63 14.01 17.53
CA ILE A 89 -2.28 13.01 18.39
C ILE A 89 -2.41 11.64 17.73
N SER A 90 -1.97 11.49 16.48
CA SER A 90 -2.23 10.36 15.57
C SER A 90 -2.12 9.01 16.27
N ASN A 91 -0.95 8.70 16.83
CA ASN A 91 -0.70 7.44 17.52
C ASN A 91 -1.54 7.24 18.79
N ALA A 92 -1.85 8.31 19.53
CA ALA A 92 -2.67 8.21 20.73
C ALA A 92 -4.16 8.06 20.39
N TRP A 93 -4.59 8.68 19.30
CA TRP A 93 -5.98 8.72 18.86
C TRP A 93 -6.39 7.45 18.10
N ASN A 94 -5.52 6.94 17.21
CA ASN A 94 -5.73 5.68 16.52
C ASN A 94 -4.41 4.91 16.32
N PRO A 95 -3.93 4.16 17.34
CA PRO A 95 -2.70 3.38 17.24
C PRO A 95 -2.76 2.26 16.21
N SER A 96 -3.94 1.75 15.87
CA SER A 96 -4.12 0.67 14.89
C SER A 96 -4.31 1.16 13.45
N ALA A 97 -4.22 2.47 13.19
CA ALA A 97 -4.45 3.02 11.85
C ALA A 97 -3.51 2.43 10.79
N ASN A 98 -2.21 2.36 11.06
CA ASN A 98 -1.26 1.76 10.11
C ASN A 98 -1.52 0.27 9.90
N LEU A 99 -1.95 -0.47 10.93
CA LEU A 99 -2.30 -1.88 10.80
C LEU A 99 -3.52 -2.04 9.88
N HIS A 100 -4.59 -1.28 10.14
CA HIS A 100 -5.78 -1.32 9.32
C HIS A 100 -5.48 -0.96 7.85
N ILE A 101 -4.81 0.17 7.61
CA ILE A 101 -4.44 0.62 6.25
C ILE A 101 -3.58 -0.43 5.53
N THR A 102 -2.57 -1.00 6.20
CA THR A 102 -1.69 -2.01 5.61
C THR A 102 -2.46 -3.28 5.25
N THR A 103 -3.29 -3.77 6.17
CA THR A 103 -4.16 -4.95 5.95
C THR A 103 -5.10 -4.72 4.78
N THR A 104 -5.76 -3.55 4.70
CA THR A 104 -6.63 -3.18 3.58
C THR A 104 -5.87 -3.19 2.26
N CYS A 105 -4.69 -2.56 2.19
CA CYS A 105 -3.90 -2.56 0.96
C CYS A 105 -3.46 -3.97 0.56
N LEU A 106 -3.00 -4.79 1.50
CA LEU A 106 -2.55 -6.16 1.23
C LEU A 106 -3.69 -7.08 0.79
N THR A 107 -4.85 -6.96 1.42
CA THR A 107 -6.07 -7.68 1.02
C THR A 107 -6.47 -7.28 -0.40
N TYR A 108 -6.58 -5.97 -0.67
CA TYR A 108 -6.92 -5.46 -1.99
C TYR A 108 -5.96 -5.96 -3.06
N LEU A 109 -4.64 -5.86 -2.84
CA LEU A 109 -3.62 -6.35 -3.78
C LEU A 109 -3.63 -7.87 -3.97
N SER A 110 -4.34 -8.60 -3.12
CA SER A 110 -4.49 -10.06 -3.18
C SER A 110 -5.81 -10.50 -3.84
N PHE A 111 -6.60 -9.58 -4.38
CA PHE A 111 -7.83 -9.90 -5.09
C PHE A 111 -7.60 -10.72 -6.37
N SER A 112 -8.61 -11.51 -6.74
CA SER A 112 -8.63 -12.37 -7.93
C SER A 112 -8.35 -11.59 -9.21
N ALA A 113 -8.84 -10.35 -9.29
CA ALA A 113 -8.64 -9.41 -10.40
C ALA A 113 -7.16 -9.13 -10.76
N PHE A 114 -6.23 -9.41 -9.85
CA PHE A 114 -4.79 -9.18 -10.05
C PHE A 114 -3.98 -10.47 -10.28
N GLN A 115 -4.64 -11.63 -10.28
CA GLN A 115 -3.98 -12.93 -10.44
C GLN A 115 -3.43 -13.17 -11.85
N ASP A 116 -3.84 -12.40 -12.86
CA ASP A 116 -3.25 -12.45 -14.20
C ASP A 116 -1.87 -11.75 -14.26
N GLY A 117 -1.48 -11.06 -13.19
CA GLY A 117 -0.22 -10.33 -13.13
C GLY A 117 -0.24 -9.05 -13.94
N SER A 118 0.93 -8.54 -14.34
CA SER A 118 1.07 -7.29 -15.07
C SER A 118 0.35 -7.27 -16.42
N CYS A 119 -0.24 -6.12 -16.78
CA CYS A 119 -0.86 -5.88 -18.08
C CYS A 119 0.19 -5.91 -19.21
N SER A 120 -0.22 -6.34 -20.41
CA SER A 120 0.68 -6.48 -21.57
C SER A 120 0.69 -5.24 -22.47
N THR A 121 -0.32 -4.37 -22.36
CA THR A 121 -0.45 -3.15 -23.18
C THR A 121 -0.80 -1.94 -22.33
N ASP A 122 -0.47 -0.74 -22.82
CA ASP A 122 -0.85 0.52 -22.15
C ASP A 122 -2.36 0.63 -21.97
N ARG A 123 -3.14 0.12 -22.94
CA ARG A 123 -4.60 0.16 -22.90
C ARG A 123 -5.13 -0.70 -21.75
N GLU A 124 -4.69 -1.95 -21.63
CA GLU A 124 -5.06 -2.83 -20.51
C GLU A 124 -4.64 -2.24 -19.16
N PHE A 125 -3.45 -1.64 -19.09
CA PHE A 125 -2.95 -1.03 -17.86
C PHE A 125 -3.80 0.18 -17.45
N LYS A 126 -4.15 1.06 -18.39
CA LYS A 126 -5.06 2.19 -18.17
C LYS A 126 -6.45 1.71 -17.74
N GLU A 127 -7.02 0.74 -18.44
CA GLU A 127 -8.32 0.14 -18.10
C GLU A 127 -8.29 -0.45 -16.68
N ARG A 128 -7.22 -1.16 -16.31
CA ARG A 128 -7.06 -1.71 -14.95
C ARG A 128 -7.07 -0.62 -13.89
N LEU A 129 -6.29 0.44 -14.05
CA LEU A 129 -6.25 1.55 -13.09
C LEU A 129 -7.59 2.30 -13.03
N GLN A 130 -8.31 2.40 -14.15
CA GLN A 130 -9.64 2.99 -14.18
C GLN A 130 -10.70 2.13 -13.47
N GLN A 131 -10.62 0.80 -13.59
CA GLN A 131 -11.56 -0.11 -12.93
C GLN A 131 -11.24 -0.31 -11.45
N ASN A 132 -9.97 -0.22 -11.07
CA ASN A 132 -9.47 -0.51 -9.73
C ASN A 132 -8.94 0.78 -9.08
N LYS A 133 -9.86 1.63 -8.63
CA LYS A 133 -9.57 3.00 -8.18
C LYS A 133 -8.53 3.07 -7.07
N PHE A 134 -8.47 2.07 -6.20
CA PHE A 134 -7.56 2.02 -5.06
C PHE A 134 -6.21 1.34 -5.35
N LEU A 135 -6.04 0.73 -6.54
CA LEU A 135 -4.86 -0.05 -6.90
C LEU A 135 -3.56 0.77 -6.86
N ASP A 136 -3.60 2.00 -7.38
CA ASP A 136 -2.45 2.90 -7.42
C ASP A 136 -1.90 3.15 -6.01
N TYR A 137 -2.79 3.56 -5.10
CA TYR A 137 -2.44 3.84 -3.72
C TYR A 137 -1.92 2.59 -3.01
N ALA A 138 -2.68 1.49 -3.10
CA ALA A 138 -2.35 0.24 -2.43
C ALA A 138 -0.96 -0.24 -2.85
N ALA A 139 -0.69 -0.34 -4.16
CA ALA A 139 0.59 -0.86 -4.67
C ALA A 139 1.80 0.03 -4.35
N LYS A 140 1.61 1.35 -4.26
CA LYS A 140 2.70 2.31 -4.02
C LYS A 140 3.03 2.50 -2.55
N HIS A 141 2.05 2.39 -1.66
CA HIS A 141 2.21 2.87 -0.27
C HIS A 141 2.06 1.80 0.81
N TRP A 142 1.58 0.59 0.51
CA TRP A 142 1.40 -0.45 1.54
C TRP A 142 2.69 -0.78 2.29
N GLY A 143 3.83 -0.82 1.59
CA GLY A 143 5.15 -1.10 2.19
C GLY A 143 5.61 -0.01 3.17
N GLU A 144 5.25 1.25 2.91
CA GLU A 144 5.53 2.37 3.82
C GLU A 144 4.70 2.28 5.10
N HIS A 145 3.43 1.84 5.00
CA HIS A 145 2.58 1.61 6.16
C HIS A 145 3.02 0.38 6.96
N ALA A 146 3.40 -0.69 6.26
CA ALA A 146 3.83 -1.96 6.86
C ALA A 146 5.07 -1.80 7.75
N THR A 147 5.91 -0.78 7.53
CA THR A 147 7.12 -0.53 8.34
C THR A 147 6.82 -0.43 9.85
N TRP A 148 5.62 0.01 10.23
CA TRP A 148 5.23 0.22 11.64
C TRP A 148 4.53 -0.99 12.27
N VAL A 149 4.08 -1.93 11.45
CA VAL A 149 3.18 -3.03 11.83
C VAL A 149 3.60 -4.35 11.17
N GLU A 150 4.89 -4.45 10.85
CA GLU A 150 5.44 -5.51 10.01
C GLU A 150 5.21 -6.90 10.62
N THR A 151 5.29 -6.99 11.95
CA THR A 151 5.09 -8.24 12.68
C THR A 151 3.67 -8.76 12.51
N GLU A 152 2.70 -7.86 12.59
CA GLU A 152 1.27 -8.14 12.52
C GLU A 152 0.85 -8.54 11.11
N VAL A 153 1.39 -7.87 10.08
CA VAL A 153 1.04 -8.15 8.67
C VAL A 153 1.97 -9.16 7.99
N PHE A 154 2.94 -9.72 8.70
CA PHE A 154 3.99 -10.59 8.15
C PHE A 154 3.44 -11.68 7.22
N SER A 155 2.43 -12.42 7.67
CA SER A 155 1.84 -13.52 6.90
C SER A 155 1.15 -13.05 5.62
N GLN A 156 0.46 -11.91 5.66
CA GLN A 156 -0.22 -11.33 4.49
C GLN A 156 0.80 -10.77 3.50
N ALA A 157 1.81 -10.06 3.99
CA ALA A 157 2.89 -9.52 3.17
C ALA A 157 3.67 -10.63 2.46
N CYS A 158 4.06 -11.69 3.18
CA CYS A 158 4.72 -12.86 2.59
C CYS A 158 3.83 -13.52 1.52
N ARG A 159 2.54 -13.75 1.81
CA ARG A 159 1.61 -14.38 0.86
C ARG A 159 1.49 -13.58 -0.43
N MET A 160 1.30 -12.27 -0.34
CA MET A 160 1.17 -11.38 -1.50
C MET A 160 2.48 -11.36 -2.31
N LEU A 161 3.63 -11.17 -1.66
CA LEU A 161 4.92 -11.05 -2.33
C LEU A 161 5.37 -12.35 -2.99
N LEU A 162 5.09 -13.51 -2.38
CA LEU A 162 5.50 -14.81 -2.90
C LEU A 162 4.63 -15.29 -4.07
N GLN A 163 3.51 -14.63 -4.36
CA GLN A 163 2.75 -14.87 -5.58
C GLN A 163 3.29 -14.01 -6.74
N SER A 164 3.92 -14.68 -7.71
CA SER A 164 4.61 -14.03 -8.84
C SER A 164 3.72 -13.05 -9.61
N ASN A 165 2.45 -13.42 -9.82
CA ASN A 165 1.53 -12.60 -10.59
C ASN A 165 1.13 -11.36 -9.81
N LEU A 166 0.73 -11.50 -8.54
CA LEU A 166 0.41 -10.36 -7.68
C LEU A 166 1.59 -9.40 -7.53
N LEU A 167 2.80 -9.92 -7.29
CA LEU A 167 4.02 -9.13 -7.24
C LEU A 167 4.26 -8.39 -8.55
N SER A 168 4.08 -9.04 -9.71
CA SER A 168 4.26 -8.39 -11.01
C SER A 168 3.24 -7.27 -11.27
N CYS A 169 1.98 -7.45 -10.85
CA CYS A 169 0.94 -6.43 -10.93
C CYS A 169 1.31 -5.22 -10.06
N ALA A 170 1.59 -5.44 -8.78
CA ALA A 170 1.97 -4.36 -7.86
C ALA A 170 3.25 -3.65 -8.31
N THR A 171 4.21 -4.39 -8.87
CA THR A 171 5.47 -3.81 -9.37
C THR A 171 5.23 -2.93 -10.61
N GLN A 172 4.39 -3.33 -11.55
CA GLN A 172 4.04 -2.49 -12.69
C GLN A 172 3.44 -1.15 -12.22
N VAL A 173 2.49 -1.21 -11.29
CA VAL A 173 1.85 0.00 -10.72
C VAL A 173 2.85 0.85 -9.93
N LEU A 174 3.75 0.22 -9.17
CA LEU A 174 4.75 0.92 -8.35
C LEU A 174 5.72 1.78 -9.19
N PHE A 175 6.12 1.31 -10.37
CA PHE A 175 7.14 1.98 -11.20
C PHE A 175 6.54 2.88 -12.29
N ILE A 176 5.34 2.57 -12.79
CA ILE A 176 4.69 3.41 -13.80
C ILE A 176 3.93 4.54 -13.11
N THR A 177 4.51 5.74 -13.18
CA THR A 177 3.99 6.94 -12.52
C THR A 177 3.20 7.85 -13.44
N ASP A 178 3.50 7.85 -14.74
CA ASP A 178 2.76 8.59 -15.76
C ASP A 178 2.17 7.62 -16.80
N ILE A 179 0.86 7.51 -16.76
CA ILE A 179 0.07 6.68 -17.68
C ILE A 179 -0.13 7.34 -19.04
N ASN A 180 0.14 8.64 -19.18
CA ASN A 180 -0.09 9.36 -20.43
C ASN A 180 1.05 9.14 -21.43
N TYR A 181 2.21 8.68 -20.98
CA TYR A 181 3.34 8.36 -21.84
C TYR A 181 3.11 7.04 -22.58
N GLU A 182 3.16 7.07 -23.91
CA GLU A 182 2.98 5.88 -24.75
C GLU A 182 4.13 4.88 -24.61
N ASN A 183 3.78 3.61 -24.69
CA ASN A 183 4.65 2.43 -24.53
C ASN A 183 5.40 2.41 -23.20
N ASN A 184 4.85 3.05 -22.16
CA ASN A 184 5.48 3.10 -20.85
C ASN A 184 5.07 1.91 -19.98
N SER A 185 3.90 1.30 -20.18
CA SER A 185 3.38 0.30 -19.22
C SER A 185 4.29 -0.92 -19.07
N GLN A 186 5.18 -1.17 -20.03
CA GLN A 186 6.13 -2.29 -20.01
C GLN A 186 7.54 -1.90 -19.54
N THR A 187 7.75 -0.61 -19.24
CA THR A 187 9.05 -0.05 -18.82
C THR A 187 9.19 -0.06 -17.30
N TYR A 188 9.16 -1.25 -16.72
CA TYR A 188 9.35 -1.46 -15.27
C TYR A 188 10.28 -2.66 -15.02
N PRO A 189 10.96 -2.72 -13.86
CA PRO A 189 11.83 -3.85 -13.56
C PRO A 189 11.01 -5.05 -13.10
N LYS A 190 11.41 -6.25 -13.50
CA LYS A 190 10.88 -7.49 -12.92
C LYS A 190 11.54 -7.73 -11.58
N LEU A 191 10.84 -7.38 -10.50
CA LEU A 191 11.34 -7.54 -9.14
C LEU A 191 11.13 -8.95 -8.59
N THR A 192 12.06 -9.38 -7.73
CA THR A 192 11.84 -10.50 -6.81
C THR A 192 11.31 -9.96 -5.47
N PRO A 193 10.75 -10.83 -4.60
CA PRO A 193 10.32 -10.41 -3.26
C PRO A 193 11.42 -9.67 -2.47
N LEU A 194 12.69 -10.07 -2.62
CA LEU A 194 13.82 -9.41 -1.95
C LEU A 194 14.09 -8.00 -2.45
N HIS A 195 13.92 -7.73 -3.74
CA HIS A 195 14.02 -6.36 -4.24
C HIS A 195 12.91 -5.50 -3.63
N TYR A 196 11.71 -6.06 -3.51
CA TYR A 196 10.55 -5.36 -2.95
C TYR A 196 10.76 -5.05 -1.46
N THR A 197 11.10 -6.06 -0.64
CA THR A 197 11.33 -5.83 0.79
C THR A 197 12.53 -4.93 1.05
N ALA A 198 13.57 -5.01 0.21
CA ALA A 198 14.72 -4.11 0.29
C ALA A 198 14.38 -2.66 -0.05
N ARG A 199 13.48 -2.43 -1.01
CA ARG A 199 13.00 -1.10 -1.35
C ARG A 199 12.24 -0.42 -0.21
N PHE A 200 11.48 -1.18 0.57
CA PHE A 200 10.61 -0.63 1.63
C PHE A 200 11.16 -0.82 3.05
N GLY A 201 12.28 -1.54 3.22
CA GLY A 201 12.91 -1.72 4.53
C GLY A 201 12.25 -2.79 5.41
N LEU A 202 11.50 -3.72 4.83
CA LEU A 202 10.72 -4.75 5.55
C LEU A 202 11.64 -5.87 6.07
N CYS A 203 12.21 -5.67 7.26
CA CYS A 203 13.24 -6.53 7.84
C CYS A 203 12.71 -7.91 8.29
N GLY A 204 11.57 -7.93 8.96
CA GLY A 204 10.90 -9.16 9.39
C GLY A 204 10.52 -10.04 8.20
N VAL A 205 9.88 -9.45 7.19
CA VAL A 205 9.49 -10.13 5.94
C VAL A 205 10.72 -10.62 5.18
N THR A 206 11.78 -9.81 5.09
CA THR A 206 13.04 -10.25 4.44
C THR A 206 13.65 -11.46 5.13
N LYS A 207 13.67 -11.51 6.47
CA LYS A 207 14.15 -12.69 7.23
C LYS A 207 13.26 -13.91 7.02
N GLY A 208 11.95 -13.72 6.88
CA GLY A 208 11.01 -14.78 6.56
C GLY A 208 11.23 -15.38 5.16
N ILE A 209 11.60 -14.54 4.19
CA ILE A 209 11.90 -14.97 2.81
C ILE A 209 13.32 -15.55 2.69
N LEU A 210 14.25 -15.14 3.55
CA LEU A 210 15.64 -15.63 3.64
C LEU A 210 15.90 -16.40 4.94
N PRO A 211 15.26 -17.56 5.16
CA PRO A 211 15.50 -18.34 6.36
C PRO A 211 16.97 -18.80 6.44
N GLU A 212 17.48 -18.94 7.66
CA GLU A 212 18.83 -19.46 7.88
C GLU A 212 18.96 -20.90 7.36
N GLY A 213 20.07 -21.21 6.68
CA GLY A 213 20.37 -22.54 6.16
C GLY A 213 19.72 -22.89 4.80
N ASP A 214 18.95 -21.99 4.19
CA ASP A 214 18.43 -22.20 2.83
C ASP A 214 19.41 -21.65 1.78
N GLU A 215 20.19 -22.54 1.17
CA GLU A 215 21.14 -22.21 0.10
C GLU A 215 20.46 -21.61 -1.15
N ARG A 216 19.22 -22.03 -1.46
CA ARG A 216 18.48 -21.50 -2.63
C ARG A 216 18.03 -20.06 -2.38
N ALA A 217 17.56 -19.78 -1.16
CA ALA A 217 17.23 -18.41 -0.75
C ALA A 217 18.50 -17.53 -0.71
N THR A 218 19.63 -18.09 -0.28
CA THR A 218 20.92 -17.39 -0.24
C THR A 218 21.38 -16.97 -1.65
N ASN A 219 21.20 -17.79 -2.68
CA ASN A 219 21.52 -17.39 -4.06
C ASN A 219 20.64 -16.23 -4.58
N ALA A 220 19.44 -16.04 -4.01
CA ALA A 220 18.54 -14.98 -4.44
C ALA A 220 18.99 -13.57 -4.00
N VAL A 221 19.93 -13.46 -3.04
CA VAL A 221 20.41 -12.15 -2.52
C VAL A 221 21.16 -11.32 -3.56
N ASN A 222 21.77 -11.99 -4.55
CA ASN A 222 22.49 -11.39 -5.68
C ASN A 222 21.69 -11.45 -6.98
N SER A 223 20.44 -11.91 -6.94
CA SER A 223 19.56 -11.87 -8.12
C SER A 223 19.43 -10.44 -8.62
N GLN A 224 19.68 -10.25 -9.91
CA GLN A 224 19.48 -8.98 -10.57
C GLN A 224 18.06 -8.89 -11.15
N ASP A 225 17.40 -7.75 -10.99
CA ASP A 225 16.20 -7.42 -11.74
C ASP A 225 16.52 -7.21 -13.24
N SER A 226 15.49 -6.95 -14.04
CA SER A 226 15.67 -6.70 -15.48
C SER A 226 16.42 -5.40 -15.82
N TRP A 227 16.74 -4.56 -14.82
CA TRP A 227 17.58 -3.37 -14.92
C TRP A 227 18.98 -3.57 -14.32
N ARG A 228 19.35 -4.81 -14.02
CA ARG A 228 20.63 -5.21 -13.41
C ARG A 228 20.84 -4.62 -12.01
N LYS A 229 19.77 -4.39 -11.27
CA LYS A 229 19.83 -3.92 -9.87
C LYS A 229 19.63 -5.09 -8.95
N THR A 230 20.38 -5.13 -7.85
CA THR A 230 20.28 -6.16 -6.81
C THR A 230 19.36 -5.68 -5.67
N PRO A 231 18.89 -6.57 -4.78
CA PRO A 231 18.24 -6.17 -3.54
C PRO A 231 19.08 -5.18 -2.72
N LEU A 232 20.40 -5.36 -2.67
CA LEU A 232 21.30 -4.45 -1.96
C LEU A 232 21.29 -3.04 -2.57
N PHE A 233 21.22 -2.93 -3.90
CA PHE A 233 21.08 -1.63 -4.57
C PHE A 233 19.80 -0.90 -4.11
N TYR A 234 18.67 -1.60 -4.01
CA TYR A 234 17.42 -1.00 -3.54
C TYR A 234 17.51 -0.58 -2.07
N ALA A 235 18.05 -1.44 -1.20
CA ALA A 235 18.25 -1.09 0.22
C ALA A 235 19.13 0.15 0.38
N ALA A 236 20.25 0.24 -0.34
CA ALA A 236 21.16 1.37 -0.30
C ALA A 236 20.52 2.66 -0.86
N ARG A 237 19.84 2.57 -2.02
CA ARG A 237 19.16 3.70 -2.66
C ARG A 237 18.10 4.34 -1.77
N HIS A 238 17.42 3.53 -0.96
CA HIS A 238 16.33 3.97 -0.09
C HIS A 238 16.76 4.18 1.38
N GLY A 239 18.05 4.01 1.70
CA GLY A 239 18.57 4.25 3.05
C GLY A 239 18.20 3.19 4.08
N HIS A 240 17.81 1.98 3.65
CA HIS A 240 17.42 0.88 4.53
C HIS A 240 18.64 0.11 5.05
N VAL A 241 19.41 0.74 5.95
CA VAL A 241 20.68 0.23 6.50
C VAL A 241 20.54 -1.18 7.09
N LYS A 242 19.47 -1.45 7.84
CA LYS A 242 19.24 -2.77 8.46
C LYS A 242 19.07 -3.88 7.42
N ILE A 243 18.42 -3.60 6.29
CA ILE A 243 18.31 -4.56 5.18
C ILE A 243 19.67 -4.73 4.50
N ALA A 244 20.38 -3.63 4.23
CA ALA A 244 21.70 -3.71 3.62
C ALA A 244 22.67 -4.59 4.44
N GLN A 245 22.69 -4.41 5.77
CA GLN A 245 23.44 -5.27 6.68
C GLN A 245 23.01 -6.73 6.60
N LEU A 246 21.70 -7.00 6.68
CA LEU A 246 21.16 -8.36 6.57
C LEU A 246 21.55 -9.03 5.24
N LEU A 247 21.50 -8.30 4.13
CA LEU A 247 21.89 -8.82 2.81
C LEU A 247 23.40 -9.12 2.75
N LEU A 248 24.24 -8.24 3.29
CA LEU A 248 25.70 -8.45 3.35
C LEU A 248 26.08 -9.65 4.24
N GLU A 249 25.41 -9.84 5.38
CA GLU A 249 25.55 -11.02 6.24
C GLU A 249 25.17 -12.32 5.50
N LYS A 250 24.30 -12.22 4.49
CA LYS A 250 23.92 -13.31 3.59
C LYS A 250 24.78 -13.39 2.32
N ASN A 251 25.97 -12.77 2.32
CA ASN A 251 26.92 -12.73 1.21
C ASN A 251 26.43 -12.00 -0.05
N ALA A 252 25.67 -10.91 0.12
CA ALA A 252 25.38 -10.03 -1.00
C ALA A 252 26.65 -9.32 -1.52
N ASP A 253 26.80 -9.28 -2.84
CA ASP A 253 27.92 -8.64 -3.52
C ASP A 253 27.75 -7.11 -3.47
N VAL A 254 28.84 -6.42 -3.12
CA VAL A 254 28.87 -4.94 -3.02
C VAL A 254 28.97 -4.27 -4.39
N ASN A 255 29.30 -5.04 -5.45
CA ASN A 255 29.61 -4.54 -6.79
C ASN A 255 28.82 -5.26 -7.89
#